data_AF-A0A679HNI3-F1
#
_entry.id   AF-A0A679HNI3-F1
#
_cell.length_a   1.000
_cell.length_b   1.000
_cell.length_c   1.000
_cell.angle_alpha   90.00
_cell.angle_beta   90.00
_cell.angle_gamma   90.00
#
_symmetry.space_group_name_H-M   'P 1'
#
loop_
_entity.id
_entity.type
_entity.pdbx_description
1 polymer ?
#
loop_
_entity_poly.entity_id
_entity_poly.type
_entity_poly.pdbx_seq_one_letter_code
_entity_poly.pdbx_strand_id
1 'polypeptide(L)'
;MDGHLTDHTRTMWLRNGLICGILTFGLGPVPVSAEDLPKETVLPAALAMKAVQSALDKCTKDGYRVSVAVVDRAGVLRSLIRGDGAGPHTVESSVKKAYTAASLRTPTGDMAEMVSKMPVAQGLRDMSDKILILGGGLPIDFGGEVLGGIGVGGAPGGHLDAACAQAGLDSIGAVQKVPAGK
;
A
#
# COMPACT_ATOMS: atom_id res chain seq x y z
N MET A 1 -2.89 5.32 88.99
CA MET A 1 -2.01 4.54 89.88
C MET A 1 -0.83 4.03 89.09
N ASP A 2 0.32 4.69 88.98
CA ASP A 2 0.81 6.05 89.20
C ASP A 2 2.32 5.93 89.00
N GLY A 3 2.92 6.91 88.33
CA GLY A 3 4.35 7.20 88.41
C GLY A 3 5.30 6.20 87.75
N HIS A 4 6.52 6.55 87.39
CA HIS A 4 7.26 7.78 87.56
C HIS A 4 8.47 7.73 86.62
N LEU A 5 8.84 8.90 86.08
CA LEU A 5 10.12 9.35 85.51
C LEU A 5 11.36 8.44 85.72
N THR A 6 12.23 8.36 84.72
CA THR A 6 13.43 9.23 84.65
C THR A 6 14.23 9.05 83.36
N ASP A 7 14.73 10.20 82.91
CA ASP A 7 15.64 10.48 81.82
C ASP A 7 17.09 10.07 82.16
N HIS A 8 17.86 9.67 81.14
CA HIS A 8 19.19 10.23 80.82
C HIS A 8 20.09 9.26 80.05
N THR A 9 20.32 9.63 78.79
CA THR A 9 21.60 9.66 78.06
C THR A 9 22.58 8.48 78.20
N ARG A 10 22.94 7.86 77.06
CA ARG A 10 24.32 7.86 76.51
C ARG A 10 24.47 6.96 75.28
N THR A 11 24.94 7.57 74.19
CA THR A 11 25.97 7.10 73.25
C THR A 11 26.18 5.58 73.06
N MET A 12 26.00 5.08 71.84
CA MET A 12 27.11 4.45 71.09
C MET A 12 26.69 4.03 69.68
N TRP A 13 27.56 4.36 68.74
CA TRP A 13 27.57 3.91 67.36
C TRP A 13 27.67 2.39 67.27
N LEU A 14 27.04 1.75 66.27
CA LEU A 14 27.66 0.69 65.44
C LEU A 14 26.67 0.15 64.38
N ARG A 15 26.99 0.51 63.13
CA ARG A 15 26.94 -0.27 61.88
C ARG A 15 26.20 -1.62 61.95
N ASN A 16 25.16 -1.78 61.13
CA ASN A 16 24.89 -3.05 60.45
C ASN A 16 24.25 -2.80 59.08
N GLY A 17 25.01 -3.12 58.03
CA GLY A 17 24.58 -3.03 56.65
C GLY A 17 23.66 -4.20 56.28
N LEU A 18 22.52 -3.87 55.70
CA LEU A 18 21.70 -4.81 54.96
C LEU A 18 21.88 -4.50 53.47
N ILE A 19 22.63 -5.35 52.79
CA ILE A 19 22.89 -5.26 51.34
C ILE A 19 21.58 -5.61 50.64
N CYS A 20 20.87 -4.60 50.14
CA CYS A 20 19.76 -4.77 49.22
C CYS A 20 20.36 -5.15 47.85
N GLY A 21 20.27 -6.42 47.49
CA GLY A 21 20.71 -6.93 46.20
C GLY A 21 19.87 -6.34 45.08
N ILE A 22 20.40 -5.31 44.41
CA ILE A 22 19.82 -4.77 43.18
C ILE A 22 20.03 -5.81 42.08
N LEU A 23 19.00 -6.60 41.80
CA LEU A 23 18.88 -7.37 40.56
C LEU A 23 18.70 -6.37 39.41
N THR A 24 19.81 -5.87 38.86
CA THR A 24 19.81 -5.15 37.59
C THR A 24 19.47 -6.13 36.48
N PHE A 25 18.18 -6.29 36.18
CA PHE A 25 17.71 -6.85 34.92
C PHE A 25 18.20 -5.91 33.81
N GLY A 26 19.35 -6.24 33.22
CA GLY A 26 19.89 -5.51 32.09
C GLY A 26 18.97 -5.67 30.90
N LEU A 27 18.20 -4.63 30.56
CA LEU A 27 17.63 -4.45 29.24
C LEU A 27 18.78 -4.18 28.26
N GLY A 28 19.49 -5.22 27.86
CA GLY A 28 20.33 -5.17 26.66
C GLY A 28 19.43 -5.24 25.42
N PRO A 29 19.77 -4.54 24.33
CA PRO A 29 19.02 -4.67 23.08
C PRO A 29 19.06 -6.12 22.62
N VAL A 30 17.88 -6.70 22.38
CA VAL A 30 17.76 -8.05 21.81
C VAL A 30 18.38 -8.00 20.41
N PRO A 31 19.38 -8.85 20.10
CA PRO A 31 19.93 -8.89 18.76
C PRO A 31 18.83 -9.36 17.81
N VAL A 32 18.44 -8.51 16.86
CA VAL A 32 17.53 -8.87 15.76
C VAL A 32 18.33 -9.70 14.76
N SER A 33 17.91 -10.95 14.51
CA SER A 33 18.52 -11.80 13.48
C SER A 33 17.98 -11.44 12.11
N ALA A 34 18.74 -11.73 11.05
CA ALA A 34 18.29 -11.50 9.67
C ALA A 34 17.01 -12.30 9.33
N GLU A 35 16.78 -13.42 10.00
CA GLU A 35 15.58 -14.26 9.88
C GLU A 35 14.30 -13.59 10.42
N ASP A 36 14.43 -12.61 11.32
CA ASP A 36 13.31 -11.91 11.96
C ASP A 36 12.85 -10.68 11.15
N LEU A 37 13.53 -10.38 10.03
CA LEU A 37 13.17 -9.25 9.19
C LEU A 37 11.87 -9.49 8.43
N PRO A 38 11.03 -8.45 8.21
CA PRO A 38 9.84 -8.56 7.40
C PRO A 38 10.15 -9.10 6.00
N LYS A 39 9.40 -10.12 5.59
CA LYS A 39 9.42 -10.64 4.23
C LYS A 39 8.23 -10.08 3.47
N GLU A 40 8.44 -9.72 2.22
CA GLU A 40 7.40 -9.13 1.39
C GLU A 40 7.20 -9.95 0.11
N THR A 41 5.95 -10.26 -0.20
CA THR A 41 5.60 -10.81 -1.52
C THR A 41 5.84 -9.73 -2.58
N VAL A 42 6.37 -10.11 -3.73
CA VAL A 42 6.66 -9.17 -4.83
C VAL A 42 5.97 -9.63 -6.11
N LEU A 43 5.50 -8.67 -6.90
CA LEU A 43 4.98 -8.94 -8.24
C LEU A 43 6.13 -9.33 -9.18
N PRO A 44 6.18 -10.56 -9.71
CA PRO A 44 7.20 -10.95 -10.66
C PRO A 44 7.10 -10.14 -11.95
N ALA A 45 8.25 -9.75 -12.51
CA ALA A 45 8.30 -8.95 -13.75
C ALA A 45 7.56 -9.64 -14.92
N ALA A 46 7.67 -10.96 -15.03
CA ALA A 46 6.97 -11.75 -16.05
C ALA A 46 5.43 -11.62 -15.95
N LEU A 47 4.86 -11.56 -14.74
CA LEU A 47 3.43 -11.34 -14.57
C LEU A 47 3.04 -9.92 -14.96
N ALA A 48 3.85 -8.91 -14.60
CA ALA A 48 3.61 -7.53 -15.03
C ALA A 48 3.59 -7.40 -16.56
N MET A 49 4.53 -8.03 -17.27
CA MET A 49 4.57 -8.07 -18.73
C MET A 49 3.33 -8.77 -19.32
N LYS A 50 2.94 -9.92 -18.76
CA LYS A 50 1.76 -10.67 -19.21
C LYS A 50 0.46 -9.87 -19.03
N ALA A 51 0.29 -9.21 -17.90
CA ALA A 51 -0.88 -8.38 -17.62
C ALA A 51 -0.98 -7.19 -18.57
N VAL A 52 0.15 -6.50 -18.80
CA VAL A 52 0.23 -5.39 -19.76
C VAL A 52 -0.15 -5.84 -21.18
N GLN A 53 0.41 -6.96 -21.66
CA GLN A 53 0.11 -7.47 -22.99
C GLN A 53 -1.36 -7.86 -23.13
N SER A 54 -1.91 -8.59 -22.16
CA SER A 54 -3.29 -9.08 -22.22
C SER A 54 -4.31 -7.93 -22.18
N ALA A 55 -4.04 -6.89 -21.40
CA ALA A 55 -4.86 -5.68 -21.37
C ALA A 55 -4.79 -4.90 -22.70
N LEU A 56 -3.59 -4.75 -23.28
CA LEU A 56 -3.42 -4.13 -24.60
C LEU A 56 -4.17 -4.92 -25.68
N ASP A 57 -4.05 -6.24 -25.68
CA ASP A 57 -4.73 -7.10 -26.65
C ASP A 57 -6.25 -6.97 -26.56
N LYS A 58 -6.81 -6.91 -25.34
CA LYS A 58 -8.25 -6.68 -25.14
C LYS A 58 -8.68 -5.33 -25.72
N CYS A 59 -8.00 -4.25 -25.35
CA CYS A 59 -8.32 -2.91 -25.84
C CYS A 59 -8.17 -2.78 -27.35
N THR A 60 -7.15 -3.42 -27.93
CA THR A 60 -6.93 -3.42 -29.38
C THR A 60 -8.06 -4.17 -30.11
N LYS A 61 -8.50 -5.31 -29.57
CA LYS A 61 -9.66 -6.07 -30.11
C LYS A 61 -10.95 -5.25 -30.07
N ASP A 62 -11.11 -4.38 -29.07
CA ASP A 62 -12.25 -3.48 -28.94
C ASP A 62 -12.13 -2.20 -29.79
N GLY A 63 -11.03 -2.04 -30.54
CA GLY A 63 -10.79 -0.87 -31.38
C GLY A 63 -10.23 0.35 -30.65
N TYR A 64 -9.77 0.20 -29.41
CA TYR A 64 -9.20 1.28 -28.61
C TYR A 64 -7.68 1.38 -28.78
N ARG A 65 -7.16 2.61 -28.73
CA ARG A 65 -5.72 2.91 -28.83
C ARG A 65 -5.23 3.40 -27.48
N VAL A 66 -4.62 2.50 -26.71
CA VAL A 66 -4.32 2.75 -25.29
C VAL A 66 -2.84 2.62 -24.94
N SER A 67 -2.44 3.24 -23.84
CA SER A 67 -1.26 2.82 -23.08
C SER A 67 -1.68 2.00 -21.87
N VAL A 68 -0.85 1.04 -21.49
CA VAL A 68 -1.03 0.20 -20.31
C VAL A 68 0.25 0.24 -19.47
N ALA A 69 0.12 0.44 -18.18
CA ALA A 69 1.22 0.42 -17.22
C ALA A 69 0.91 -0.49 -16.04
N VAL A 70 1.95 -1.13 -15.50
CA VAL A 70 1.92 -1.85 -14.24
C VAL A 70 3.01 -1.30 -13.32
N VAL A 71 2.64 -1.02 -12.07
CA VAL A 71 3.55 -0.64 -10.99
C VAL A 71 3.56 -1.71 -9.90
N ASP A 72 4.64 -1.81 -9.13
CA ASP A 72 4.69 -2.66 -7.94
C ASP A 72 4.05 -1.96 -6.72
N ARG A 73 4.09 -2.63 -5.55
CA ARG A 73 3.52 -2.13 -4.30
C ARG A 73 4.09 -0.77 -3.87
N ALA A 74 5.34 -0.46 -4.24
CA ALA A 74 5.95 0.84 -3.95
C ALA A 74 5.56 1.92 -4.97
N GLY A 75 4.71 1.58 -5.96
CA GLY A 75 4.33 2.47 -7.04
C GLY A 75 5.43 2.67 -8.08
N VAL A 76 6.43 1.78 -8.12
CA VAL A 76 7.53 1.85 -9.10
C VAL A 76 7.14 1.07 -10.35
N LEU A 77 7.40 1.67 -11.52
CA LEU A 77 7.05 1.10 -12.82
C LEU A 77 7.74 -0.25 -13.05
N ARG A 78 6.96 -1.26 -13.45
CA ARG A 78 7.45 -2.61 -13.75
C ARG A 78 7.33 -2.97 -15.22
N SER A 79 6.26 -2.52 -15.86
CA SER A 79 6.03 -2.74 -17.28
C SER A 79 5.16 -1.60 -17.82
N LEU A 80 5.45 -1.18 -19.05
CA LEU A 80 4.66 -0.18 -19.76
C LEU A 80 4.68 -0.50 -21.24
N ILE A 81 3.52 -0.40 -21.88
CA ILE A 81 3.41 -0.41 -23.34
C ILE A 81 2.52 0.73 -23.77
N ARG A 82 2.95 1.44 -24.83
CA ARG A 82 2.09 2.36 -25.57
C ARG A 82 1.68 1.67 -26.85
N GLY A 83 0.38 1.37 -26.99
CA GLY A 83 -0.16 0.80 -28.21
C GLY A 83 -0.04 1.75 -29.40
N ASP A 84 -0.05 1.19 -30.60
CA ASP A 84 0.09 1.97 -31.83
C ASP A 84 -1.02 3.02 -31.94
N GLY A 85 -0.64 4.26 -32.23
CA GLY A 85 -1.55 5.41 -32.35
C GLY A 85 -2.26 5.84 -31.07
N ALA A 86 -1.90 5.29 -29.90
CA ALA A 86 -2.30 5.87 -28.62
C ALA A 86 -1.64 7.24 -28.43
N GLY A 87 -2.41 8.25 -27.99
CA GLY A 87 -1.92 9.61 -27.78
C GLY A 87 -0.86 9.69 -26.67
N PRO A 88 0.04 10.68 -26.70
CA PRO A 88 1.17 10.75 -25.76
C PRO A 88 0.75 10.86 -24.29
N HIS A 89 -0.34 11.57 -24.00
CA HIS A 89 -0.88 11.75 -22.65
C HIS A 89 -1.34 10.43 -21.99
N THR A 90 -1.61 9.39 -22.79
CA THR A 90 -2.05 8.08 -22.28
C THR A 90 -0.95 7.38 -21.47
N VAL A 91 0.32 7.62 -21.78
CA VAL A 91 1.48 7.03 -21.10
C VAL A 91 1.47 7.45 -19.63
N GLU A 92 1.53 8.76 -19.37
CA GLU A 92 1.50 9.29 -18.00
C GLU A 92 0.19 8.96 -17.30
N SER A 93 -0.95 9.05 -18.01
CA SER A 93 -2.26 8.69 -17.45
C SER A 93 -2.29 7.24 -16.95
N SER A 94 -1.80 6.29 -17.74
CA SER A 94 -1.76 4.87 -17.37
C SER A 94 -0.88 4.63 -16.13
N VAL A 95 0.30 5.27 -16.05
CA VAL A 95 1.19 5.17 -14.89
C VAL A 95 0.55 5.75 -13.63
N LYS A 96 -0.05 6.94 -13.72
CA LYS A 96 -0.70 7.57 -12.56
C LYS A 96 -1.91 6.80 -12.08
N LYS A 97 -2.72 6.25 -12.99
CA LYS A 97 -3.83 5.37 -12.62
C LYS A 97 -3.35 4.10 -11.92
N ALA A 98 -2.29 3.46 -12.42
CA ALA A 98 -1.67 2.29 -11.80
C ALA A 98 -1.13 2.62 -10.40
N TYR A 99 -0.39 3.71 -10.25
CA TYR A 99 0.10 4.22 -8.96
C TYR A 99 -1.04 4.50 -7.98
N THR A 100 -2.09 5.17 -8.44
CA THR A 100 -3.25 5.51 -7.61
C THR A 100 -3.94 4.25 -7.11
N ALA A 101 -4.17 3.28 -7.99
CA ALA A 101 -4.80 2.02 -7.63
C ALA A 101 -3.94 1.19 -6.65
N ALA A 102 -2.63 1.16 -6.84
CA ALA A 102 -1.70 0.47 -5.94
C ALA A 102 -1.63 1.11 -4.55
N SER A 103 -1.44 2.44 -4.50
CA SER A 103 -1.19 3.19 -3.26
C SER A 103 -2.43 3.30 -2.38
N LEU A 104 -3.59 3.56 -2.98
CA LEU A 104 -4.86 3.71 -2.26
C LEU A 104 -5.68 2.40 -2.24
N ARG A 105 -5.16 1.33 -2.85
CA ARG A 105 -5.74 -0.03 -2.86
C ARG A 105 -7.21 -0.06 -3.28
N THR A 106 -7.58 0.81 -4.20
CA THR A 106 -8.97 1.01 -4.65
C THR A 106 -8.97 1.26 -6.15
N PRO A 107 -9.96 0.76 -6.92
CA PRO A 107 -10.12 1.15 -8.31
C PRO A 107 -10.22 2.67 -8.48
N THR A 108 -9.55 3.23 -9.49
CA THR A 108 -9.58 4.69 -9.71
C THR A 108 -10.95 5.20 -10.17
N GLY A 109 -11.80 4.31 -10.69
CA GLY A 109 -13.21 4.60 -11.01
C GLY A 109 -14.03 4.87 -9.74
N ASP A 110 -13.91 4.00 -8.75
CA ASP A 110 -14.61 4.11 -7.47
C ASP A 110 -14.18 5.38 -6.71
N MET A 111 -12.90 5.75 -6.80
CA MET A 111 -12.43 7.03 -6.27
C MET A 111 -13.04 8.22 -7.02
N ALA A 112 -13.16 8.15 -8.35
CA ALA A 112 -13.76 9.23 -9.11
C ALA A 112 -15.23 9.42 -8.72
N GLU A 113 -15.95 8.32 -8.49
CA GLU A 113 -17.31 8.35 -7.94
C GLU A 113 -17.35 8.96 -6.53
N MET A 114 -16.48 8.51 -5.63
CA MET A 114 -16.38 9.04 -4.26
C MET A 114 -16.13 10.55 -4.26
N VAL A 115 -15.14 11.01 -5.02
CA VAL A 115 -14.76 12.42 -5.14
C VAL A 115 -15.87 13.28 -5.73
N SER A 116 -16.71 12.70 -6.60
CA SER A 116 -17.89 13.39 -7.15
C SER A 116 -19.01 13.59 -6.12
N LYS A 117 -19.12 12.67 -5.14
CA LYS A 117 -20.17 12.67 -4.12
C LYS A 117 -19.77 13.38 -2.82
N MET A 118 -18.47 13.44 -2.54
CA MET A 118 -17.93 13.95 -1.28
C MET A 118 -16.91 15.07 -1.54
N PRO A 119 -17.28 16.35 -1.41
CA PRO A 119 -16.37 17.47 -1.68
C PRO A 119 -15.05 17.40 -0.87
N VAL A 120 -15.10 16.90 0.36
CA VAL A 120 -13.90 16.71 1.19
C VAL A 120 -12.89 15.72 0.58
N ALA A 121 -13.36 14.75 -0.21
CA ALA A 121 -12.49 13.78 -0.87
C ALA A 121 -11.71 14.37 -2.05
N GLN A 122 -12.03 15.59 -2.50
CA GLN A 122 -11.22 16.28 -3.53
C GLN A 122 -9.76 16.44 -3.11
N GLY A 123 -9.48 16.56 -1.81
CA GLY A 123 -8.11 16.63 -1.28
C GLY A 123 -7.25 15.39 -1.58
N LEU A 124 -7.85 14.25 -1.97
CA LEU A 124 -7.11 13.08 -2.45
C LEU A 124 -6.28 13.39 -3.71
N ARG A 125 -6.73 14.35 -4.54
CA ARG A 125 -6.01 14.78 -5.74
C ARG A 125 -4.69 15.48 -5.42
N ASP A 126 -4.59 16.09 -4.24
CA ASP A 126 -3.45 16.92 -3.83
C ASP A 126 -2.42 16.14 -3.00
N MET A 127 -2.69 14.88 -2.64
CA MET A 127 -1.77 14.07 -1.83
C MET A 127 -0.46 13.74 -2.54
N SER A 128 -0.45 13.68 -3.87
CA SER A 128 0.75 13.48 -4.69
C SER A 128 0.47 13.84 -6.15
N ASP A 129 1.48 14.39 -6.82
CA ASP A 129 1.52 14.63 -8.27
C ASP A 129 1.36 13.36 -9.13
N LYS A 130 1.54 12.18 -8.53
CA LYS A 130 1.37 10.87 -9.16
C LYS A 130 -0.08 10.36 -9.09
N ILE A 131 -0.96 11.01 -8.32
CA ILE A 131 -2.35 10.59 -8.22
C ILE A 131 -3.14 11.06 -9.44
N LEU A 132 -3.93 10.14 -10.01
CA LEU A 132 -4.90 10.43 -11.03
C LEU A 132 -6.22 9.71 -10.73
N ILE A 133 -7.19 10.46 -10.23
CA ILE A 133 -8.55 10.00 -9.94
C ILE A 133 -9.39 10.11 -11.23
N LEU A 134 -9.21 9.11 -12.09
CA LEU A 134 -9.92 8.88 -13.33
C LEU A 134 -9.95 7.37 -13.61
N GLY A 135 -11.10 6.82 -13.99
CA GLY A 135 -11.27 5.37 -14.22
C GLY A 135 -10.25 4.77 -15.18
N GLY A 136 -9.86 3.51 -14.93
CA GLY A 136 -8.90 2.75 -15.74
C GLY A 136 -7.75 2.14 -14.96
N GLY A 137 -7.61 2.45 -13.67
CA GLY A 137 -6.65 1.83 -12.75
C GLY A 137 -7.31 0.83 -11.82
N LEU A 138 -6.70 -0.35 -11.68
CA LEU A 138 -7.14 -1.43 -10.79
C LEU A 138 -5.96 -1.92 -9.92
N PRO A 139 -6.18 -2.25 -8.63
CA PRO A 139 -5.17 -2.91 -7.82
C PRO A 139 -4.79 -4.28 -8.39
N ILE A 140 -3.55 -4.72 -8.23
CA ILE A 140 -3.15 -6.11 -8.48
C ILE A 140 -3.19 -6.85 -7.15
N ASP A 141 -4.30 -7.54 -6.90
CA ASP A 141 -4.55 -8.26 -5.65
C ASP A 141 -4.38 -9.77 -5.85
N PHE A 142 -3.58 -10.38 -4.99
CA PHE A 142 -3.50 -11.82 -4.83
C PHE A 142 -3.92 -12.20 -3.40
N GLY A 143 -5.14 -12.69 -3.24
CA GLY A 143 -5.61 -13.25 -1.96
C GLY A 143 -5.80 -12.24 -0.84
N GLY A 144 -6.02 -10.97 -1.15
CA GLY A 144 -6.11 -9.85 -0.22
C GLY A 144 -4.79 -9.08 -0.04
N GLU A 145 -3.70 -9.51 -0.69
CA GLU A 145 -2.43 -8.79 -0.71
C GLU A 145 -2.29 -8.00 -2.01
N VAL A 146 -2.28 -6.67 -1.91
CA VAL A 146 -2.06 -5.78 -3.06
C VAL A 146 -0.57 -5.71 -3.36
N LEU A 147 -0.17 -6.35 -4.47
CA LEU A 147 1.23 -6.42 -4.92
C LEU A 147 1.62 -5.30 -5.88
N GLY A 148 0.66 -4.46 -6.29
CA GLY A 148 0.86 -3.37 -7.22
C GLY A 148 -0.44 -2.83 -7.80
N GLY A 149 -0.36 -2.24 -8.98
CA GLY A 149 -1.51 -1.71 -9.70
C GLY A 149 -1.30 -1.76 -11.21
N ILE A 150 -2.39 -1.96 -11.95
CA ILE A 150 -2.44 -1.85 -13.41
C ILE A 150 -3.25 -0.60 -13.76
N GLY A 151 -2.84 0.12 -14.80
CA GLY A 151 -3.54 1.30 -15.30
C GLY A 151 -3.60 1.30 -16.81
N VAL A 152 -4.76 1.65 -17.36
CA VAL A 152 -5.01 1.79 -18.80
C VAL A 152 -5.52 3.20 -19.08
N GLY A 153 -5.08 3.79 -20.19
CA GLY A 153 -5.56 5.08 -20.66
C GLY A 153 -5.65 5.14 -22.17
N GLY A 154 -6.76 5.65 -22.70
CA GLY A 154 -6.92 5.99 -24.12
C GLY A 154 -8.22 5.51 -24.75
N ALA A 155 -9.00 4.67 -24.06
CA ALA A 155 -10.36 4.35 -24.51
C ALA A 155 -11.31 5.55 -24.34
N PRO A 156 -12.47 5.60 -25.03
CA PRO A 156 -13.42 6.71 -24.93
C PRO A 156 -14.01 6.96 -23.53
N GLY A 157 -13.82 6.05 -22.57
CA GLY A 157 -14.26 6.21 -21.20
C GLY A 157 -13.45 5.35 -20.23
N GLY A 158 -13.29 5.83 -18.99
CA GLY A 158 -12.47 5.15 -17.98
C GLY A 158 -12.97 3.76 -17.56
N HIS A 159 -14.26 3.48 -17.74
CA HIS A 159 -14.82 2.14 -17.53
C HIS A 159 -14.38 1.15 -18.62
N LEU A 160 -14.13 1.63 -19.85
CA LEU A 160 -13.57 0.82 -20.94
C LEU A 160 -12.09 0.56 -20.72
N ASP A 161 -11.34 1.58 -20.27
CA ASP A 161 -9.96 1.39 -19.80
C ASP A 161 -9.90 0.31 -18.69
N ALA A 162 -10.82 0.39 -17.71
CA ALA A 162 -10.88 -0.57 -16.59
C ALA A 162 -11.23 -1.99 -17.06
N ALA A 163 -12.09 -2.16 -18.06
CA ALA A 163 -12.39 -3.47 -18.64
C ALA A 163 -11.14 -4.11 -19.30
N CYS A 164 -10.30 -3.31 -19.95
CA CYS A 164 -9.01 -3.79 -20.47
C CYS A 164 -8.04 -4.14 -19.34
N ALA A 165 -7.97 -3.31 -18.31
CA ALA A 165 -7.14 -3.58 -17.12
C ALA A 165 -7.56 -4.90 -16.44
N GLN A 166 -8.87 -5.16 -16.35
CA GLN A 166 -9.42 -6.39 -15.78
C GLN A 166 -8.98 -7.62 -16.58
N ALA A 167 -9.02 -7.58 -17.92
CA ALA A 167 -8.49 -8.67 -18.75
C ALA A 167 -6.99 -8.93 -18.49
N GLY A 168 -6.22 -7.87 -18.18
CA GLY A 168 -4.84 -7.98 -17.70
C GLY A 168 -4.72 -8.75 -16.38
N LEU A 169 -5.55 -8.41 -15.39
CA LEU A 169 -5.59 -9.09 -14.09
C LEU A 169 -6.00 -10.57 -14.22
N ASP A 170 -7.05 -10.84 -14.99
CA ASP A 170 -7.57 -12.19 -15.22
C ASP A 170 -6.48 -13.10 -15.81
N SER A 171 -5.66 -12.55 -16.72
CA SER A 171 -4.57 -13.30 -17.37
C SER A 171 -3.48 -13.78 -16.41
N ILE A 172 -3.31 -13.12 -15.26
CA ILE A 172 -2.32 -13.46 -14.23
C ILE A 172 -2.96 -14.08 -12.98
N GLY A 173 -4.28 -14.29 -12.97
CA GLY A 173 -5.00 -14.85 -11.83
C GLY A 173 -5.11 -13.89 -10.64
N ALA A 174 -5.00 -12.58 -10.87
CA ALA A 174 -5.22 -11.58 -9.83
C ALA A 174 -6.73 -11.37 -9.65
N VAL A 175 -7.23 -11.50 -8.42
CA VAL A 175 -8.67 -11.43 -8.12
C VAL A 175 -8.90 -10.35 -7.08
N GLN A 176 -9.69 -9.33 -7.42
CA GLN A 176 -10.13 -8.35 -6.44
C GLN A 176 -11.03 -9.03 -5.42
N LYS A 177 -10.74 -8.88 -4.12
CA LYS A 177 -11.79 -9.00 -3.11
C LYS A 177 -12.74 -7.82 -3.33
N VAL A 178 -13.85 -8.06 -4.03
CA VAL A 178 -14.96 -7.11 -4.05
C VAL A 178 -15.35 -6.87 -2.59
N PRO A 179 -15.30 -5.64 -2.07
CA PRO A 179 -15.84 -5.36 -0.75
C PRO A 179 -17.32 -5.74 -0.82
N ALA A 180 -17.75 -6.69 0.00
CA ALA A 180 -19.16 -6.97 0.16
C ALA A 180 -19.85 -5.65 0.52
N GLY A 181 -20.71 -5.17 -0.39
CA GLY A 181 -21.46 -3.95 -0.17
C GLY A 181 -22.14 -4.00 1.19
N LYS A 182 -21.96 -2.95 1.97
CA LYS A 182 -22.81 -2.63 3.12
C LYS A 182 -23.62 -1.40 2.74
#